data_AF-A0A847GLE4-F1
#
_entry.id   AF-A0A847GLE4-F1
#
_cell.length_a   1.000
_cell.length_b   1.000
_cell.length_c   1.000
_cell.angle_alpha   90.00
_cell.angle_beta   90.00
_cell.angle_gamma   90.00
#
_symmetry.space_group_name_H-M   'P 1'
#
loop_
_entity.id
_entity.type
_entity.pdbx_description
1 polymer ?
#
loop_
_entity_poly.entity_id
_entity_poly.type
_entity_poly.pdbx_seq_one_letter_code
_entity_poly.pdbx_strand_id
1 'polypeptide(L)'
;MNATSSPPTPKPRCRWLQFSLRTLLALMLVFACGLGWLVHEIKQVRQRREAAEAIRELGGATSGGWPRTVLAWVGTWLGEDLSDCVNHVALYTRGVQDTEAAMQLLGRLTTLEELELHSPEVTDSQLRQLRGLTRLTRLEINSPRVTDAGLECLRGLTQLQSLALPKSTTDAGLEHIRGLTQLEYLRLEDAQITGAGLERLRGLTRLRVLGLHGTPITDAGLAHVRQFSQLECLGLWRTKITGAGFAHLRGLTKLNRAELRDTQVTDAGLEHLGTFTQLEHLQLNGTRITDAGLLHLQTLQHLDCLGLGNTAVTDVGLAHLRAMTQVQSLSLNDTQVTDAGLEYLRGLAQLQQLELKGTAVTDGGVAQLQKALPKVKITR
;
A
#
# COMPACT_ATOMS: atom_id res chain seq x y z
N MET A 1 15.70 -57.76 83.54
CA MET A 1 15.93 -56.32 83.76
C MET A 1 15.65 -55.59 82.46
N ASN A 2 14.55 -54.85 82.47
CA ASN A 2 14.08 -53.74 81.62
C ASN A 2 14.26 -53.81 80.08
N ALA A 3 13.14 -54.15 79.45
CA ALA A 3 12.77 -53.66 78.14
C ALA A 3 12.49 -52.14 78.20
N THR A 4 13.17 -51.38 77.35
CA THR A 4 12.83 -49.98 77.05
C THR A 4 12.72 -49.82 75.54
N SER A 5 11.50 -49.97 75.03
CA SER A 5 11.13 -49.58 73.67
C SER A 5 10.86 -48.08 73.64
N SER A 6 11.73 -47.34 72.95
CA SER A 6 11.56 -45.91 72.68
C SER A 6 10.30 -45.63 71.87
N PRO A 7 9.52 -44.56 72.16
CA PRO A 7 8.31 -44.24 71.42
C PRO A 7 8.64 -43.66 70.02
N PRO A 8 7.82 -43.92 68.99
CA PRO A 8 8.03 -43.37 67.65
C PRO A 8 7.77 -41.85 67.64
N THR A 9 8.69 -41.09 67.06
CA THR A 9 8.52 -39.65 66.79
C THR A 9 7.33 -39.39 65.86
N PRO A 10 6.45 -38.40 66.13
CA PRO A 10 5.32 -38.11 65.27
C PRO A 10 5.79 -37.58 63.91
N LYS A 11 5.37 -38.24 62.82
CA LYS A 11 5.56 -37.75 61.44
C LYS A 11 4.95 -36.35 61.31
N PRO A 12 5.61 -35.39 60.64
CA PRO A 12 4.98 -34.11 60.33
C PRO A 12 3.77 -34.38 59.43
N ARG A 13 2.57 -34.01 59.89
CA ARG A 13 1.37 -34.02 59.05
C ARG A 13 1.60 -33.00 57.93
N CYS A 14 1.81 -33.47 56.70
CA CYS A 14 1.76 -32.63 55.51
C CYS A 14 0.43 -31.86 55.51
N ARG A 15 0.48 -30.55 55.75
CA ARG A 15 -0.64 -29.63 55.49
C ARG A 15 -0.83 -29.56 53.98
N TRP A 16 -1.55 -30.54 53.42
CA TRP A 16 -2.16 -30.39 52.11
C TRP A 16 -3.06 -29.16 52.16
N LEU A 17 -2.85 -28.24 51.23
CA LEU A 17 -3.45 -26.91 51.13
C LEU A 17 -4.88 -26.84 51.70
N GLN A 18 -5.04 -26.27 52.90
CA GLN A 18 -6.35 -25.84 53.37
C GLN A 18 -6.69 -24.52 52.68
N PHE A 19 -7.21 -24.59 51.46
CA PHE A 19 -7.81 -23.42 50.83
C PHE A 19 -8.99 -22.97 51.69
N SER A 20 -8.95 -21.74 52.19
CA SER A 20 -10.14 -21.16 52.82
C SER A 20 -11.27 -21.12 51.79
N LEU A 21 -12.53 -21.26 52.23
CA LEU A 21 -13.72 -21.20 51.36
C LEU A 21 -13.70 -19.98 50.43
N ARG A 22 -13.16 -18.84 50.90
CA ARG A 22 -12.98 -17.61 50.11
C ARG A 22 -11.99 -17.80 48.95
N THR A 23 -10.87 -18.47 49.19
CA THR A 23 -9.88 -18.83 48.13
C THR A 23 -10.49 -19.77 47.10
N LEU A 24 -11.30 -20.72 47.55
CA LEU A 24 -11.93 -21.72 46.68
C LEU A 24 -13.02 -21.07 45.80
N LEU A 25 -13.81 -20.15 46.36
CA LEU A 25 -14.78 -19.34 45.61
C LEU A 25 -14.09 -18.38 44.62
N ALA A 26 -12.97 -17.76 44.99
CA ALA A 26 -12.21 -16.90 44.09
C ALA A 26 -11.60 -17.68 42.91
N LEU A 27 -11.05 -18.87 43.17
CA LEU A 27 -10.54 -19.76 42.12
C LEU A 27 -11.65 -20.24 41.19
N MET A 28 -12.82 -20.60 41.74
CA MET A 28 -13.99 -20.96 40.92
C MET A 28 -14.47 -19.81 40.04
N LEU A 29 -14.46 -18.56 40.55
CA LEU A 29 -14.83 -17.39 39.75
C LEU A 29 -13.84 -17.17 38.60
N VAL A 30 -12.53 -17.21 38.87
CA VAL A 30 -11.49 -17.07 37.85
C VAL A 30 -11.60 -18.17 36.79
N PHE A 31 -11.85 -19.41 37.22
CA PHE A 31 -12.05 -20.54 36.32
C PHE A 31 -13.33 -20.41 35.50
N ALA A 32 -14.44 -19.97 36.10
CA ALA A 32 -15.70 -19.73 35.41
C ALA A 32 -15.59 -18.57 34.40
N CYS A 33 -14.89 -17.48 34.75
CA CYS A 33 -14.57 -16.40 33.83
C CYS A 33 -13.66 -16.87 32.70
N GLY A 34 -12.65 -17.71 32.99
CA GLY A 34 -11.76 -18.30 32.00
C GLY A 34 -12.49 -19.23 31.03
N LEU A 35 -13.40 -20.09 31.53
CA LEU A 35 -14.27 -20.93 30.70
C LEU A 35 -15.28 -20.10 29.89
N GLY A 36 -15.87 -19.07 30.49
CA GLY A 36 -16.77 -18.15 29.79
C GLY A 36 -16.07 -17.41 28.66
N TRP A 37 -14.86 -16.92 28.91
CA TRP A 37 -13.99 -16.31 27.90
C TRP A 37 -13.60 -17.32 26.80
N LEU A 38 -13.26 -18.56 27.19
CA LEU A 38 -12.91 -19.62 26.24
C LEU A 38 -14.09 -20.00 25.33
N VAL A 39 -15.29 -20.18 25.89
CA VAL A 39 -16.52 -20.44 25.12
C VAL A 39 -16.85 -19.27 24.20
N HIS A 40 -16.64 -18.03 24.68
CA HIS A 40 -16.80 -16.85 23.84
C HIS A 40 -15.84 -16.85 22.65
N GLU A 41 -14.56 -17.15 22.88
CA GLU A 41 -13.54 -17.17 21.82
C GLU A 41 -13.77 -18.30 20.82
N ILE A 42 -14.14 -19.50 21.27
CA ILE A 42 -14.51 -20.62 20.37
C ILE A 42 -15.72 -20.24 19.51
N LYS A 43 -16.74 -19.62 20.11
CA LYS A 43 -17.92 -19.14 19.37
C LYS A 43 -17.55 -18.07 18.35
N GLN A 44 -16.64 -17.15 18.70
CA GLN A 44 -16.12 -16.14 17.77
C GLN A 44 -15.39 -16.78 16.59
N VAL A 45 -14.52 -17.76 16.83
CA VAL A 45 -13.79 -18.47 15.77
C VAL A 45 -14.74 -19.20 14.82
N ARG A 46 -15.75 -19.91 15.34
CA ARG A 46 -16.76 -20.57 14.49
C ARG A 46 -17.54 -19.58 13.63
N GLN A 47 -18.01 -18.49 14.23
CA GLN A 47 -18.74 -17.45 13.50
C GLN A 47 -17.89 -16.80 12.40
N ARG A 48 -16.58 -16.65 12.62
CA ARG A 48 -15.65 -16.10 11.61
C ARG A 48 -15.45 -17.07 10.45
N ARG A 49 -15.34 -18.38 10.72
CA ARG A 49 -15.25 -19.41 9.68
C ARG A 49 -16.52 -19.47 8.84
N GLU A 50 -17.68 -19.55 9.47
CA GLU A 50 -18.97 -19.54 8.77
C GLU A 50 -19.13 -18.28 7.91
N ALA A 51 -18.75 -17.11 8.43
CA ALA A 51 -18.78 -15.86 7.66
C ALA A 51 -17.80 -15.87 6.49
N ALA A 52 -16.59 -16.41 6.66
CA ALA A 52 -15.60 -16.51 5.60
C ALA A 52 -15.97 -17.52 4.51
N GLU A 53 -16.55 -18.66 4.89
CA GLU A 53 -17.08 -19.66 3.97
C GLU A 53 -18.26 -19.10 3.20
N ALA A 54 -19.20 -18.43 3.87
CA ALA A 54 -20.32 -17.77 3.21
C ALA A 54 -19.84 -16.64 2.26
N ILE A 55 -18.77 -15.90 2.61
CA ILE A 55 -18.16 -14.94 1.68
C ILE A 55 -17.57 -15.66 0.45
N ARG A 56 -16.94 -16.84 0.62
CA ARG A 56 -16.45 -17.66 -0.51
C ARG A 56 -17.58 -18.19 -1.38
N GLU A 57 -18.68 -18.65 -0.78
CA GLU A 57 -19.87 -19.10 -1.51
C GLU A 57 -20.53 -17.97 -2.29
N LEU A 58 -20.49 -16.75 -1.75
CA LEU A 58 -20.88 -15.54 -2.44
C LEU A 58 -19.82 -15.08 -3.46
N GLY A 59 -18.76 -15.84 -3.75
CA GLY A 59 -17.78 -15.50 -4.79
C GLY A 59 -16.70 -14.49 -4.38
N GLY A 60 -16.57 -14.19 -3.09
CA GLY A 60 -15.42 -13.48 -2.52
C GLY A 60 -14.21 -14.40 -2.34
N ALA A 61 -13.01 -13.82 -2.34
CA ALA A 61 -11.78 -14.51 -1.98
C ALA A 61 -11.45 -14.24 -0.51
N THR A 62 -11.10 -15.28 0.25
CA THR A 62 -10.60 -15.11 1.62
C THR A 62 -9.34 -15.94 1.81
N SER A 63 -8.32 -15.34 2.40
CA SER A 63 -7.08 -16.02 2.75
C SER A 63 -6.72 -15.75 4.21
N GLY A 64 -6.10 -16.75 4.83
CA GLY A 64 -5.71 -16.74 6.23
C GLY A 64 -4.27 -17.20 6.38
N GLY A 65 -3.64 -16.74 7.45
CA GLY A 65 -2.32 -17.18 7.89
C GLY A 65 -2.35 -17.45 9.39
N TRP A 66 -1.48 -18.36 9.84
CA TRP A 66 -1.41 -18.83 11.23
C TRP A 66 -1.33 -17.68 12.25
N PRO A 67 -2.32 -17.48 13.12
CA PRO A 67 -2.05 -16.92 14.42
C PRO A 67 -1.55 -18.05 15.33
N ARG A 68 -0.44 -17.81 16.03
CA ARG A 68 -0.10 -18.58 17.24
C ARG A 68 -1.09 -18.21 18.34
N THR A 69 -2.35 -18.67 18.24
CA THR A 69 -3.24 -18.59 19.40
C THR A 69 -2.69 -19.51 20.47
N VAL A 70 -2.68 -19.06 21.73
CA VAL A 70 -2.32 -19.88 22.89
C VAL A 70 -3.35 -21.01 23.10
N LEU A 71 -4.37 -21.10 22.25
CA LEU A 71 -5.49 -22.05 22.28
C LEU A 71 -5.40 -23.11 21.16
N ALA A 72 -4.36 -23.12 20.32
CA ALA A 72 -4.17 -24.16 19.31
C ALA A 72 -4.20 -25.57 19.93
N TRP A 73 -3.65 -25.73 21.14
CA TRP A 73 -3.71 -26.98 21.91
C TRP A 73 -5.12 -27.32 22.41
N VAL A 74 -5.96 -26.31 22.71
CA VAL A 74 -7.37 -26.51 23.09
C VAL A 74 -8.18 -27.01 21.90
N GLY A 75 -7.89 -26.47 20.70
CA GLY A 75 -8.49 -26.95 19.45
C GLY A 75 -8.19 -28.42 19.18
N THR A 76 -6.91 -28.82 19.32
CA THR A 76 -6.51 -30.23 19.20
C THR A 76 -7.17 -31.15 20.24
N TRP A 77 -7.53 -30.62 21.41
CA TRP A 77 -8.22 -31.38 22.47
C TRP A 77 -9.73 -31.49 22.23
N LEU A 78 -10.34 -30.50 21.57
CA LEU A 78 -11.77 -30.48 21.21
C LEU A 78 -12.07 -31.08 19.82
N GLY A 79 -11.05 -31.47 19.06
CA GLY A 79 -11.21 -31.95 17.68
C GLY A 79 -11.56 -30.85 16.68
N GLU A 80 -11.35 -29.58 17.03
CA GLU A 80 -11.59 -28.42 16.16
C GLU A 80 -10.30 -27.68 15.88
N ASP A 81 -10.06 -27.34 14.61
CA ASP A 81 -8.92 -26.51 14.25
C ASP A 81 -9.21 -25.03 14.58
N LEU A 82 -8.67 -24.54 15.70
CA LEU A 82 -8.77 -23.14 16.13
C LEU A 82 -7.61 -22.26 15.59
N SER A 83 -6.82 -22.77 14.64
CA SER A 83 -5.64 -22.09 14.09
C SER A 83 -5.92 -21.27 12.83
N ASP A 84 -7.12 -21.37 12.25
CA ASP A 84 -7.46 -20.67 11.01
C ASP A 84 -8.17 -19.35 11.33
N CYS A 85 -7.45 -18.24 11.17
CA CYS A 85 -8.03 -16.90 11.20
C CYS A 85 -7.95 -16.29 9.81
N VAL A 86 -9.08 -15.77 9.36
CA VAL A 86 -9.16 -14.97 8.14
C VAL A 86 -8.67 -13.57 8.46
N ASN A 87 -7.47 -13.27 7.98
CA ASN A 87 -6.83 -11.97 8.15
C ASN A 87 -6.96 -11.10 6.89
N HIS A 88 -7.26 -11.73 5.74
CA HIS A 88 -7.46 -11.06 4.47
C HIS A 88 -8.76 -11.51 3.80
N VAL A 89 -9.56 -10.54 3.36
CA VAL A 89 -10.79 -10.74 2.59
C VAL A 89 -10.76 -9.82 1.38
N ALA A 90 -11.01 -10.36 0.21
CA ALA A 90 -11.17 -9.60 -1.02
C ALA A 90 -12.51 -9.93 -1.68
N LEU A 91 -13.37 -8.92 -1.83
CA LEU A 91 -14.66 -9.01 -2.50
C LEU A 91 -14.50 -8.45 -3.92
N TYR A 92 -14.26 -9.32 -4.91
CA TYR A 92 -14.24 -8.95 -6.33
C TYR A 92 -15.55 -9.38 -7.00
N THR A 93 -16.34 -8.44 -7.54
CA THR A 93 -17.65 -8.81 -8.07
C THR A 93 -17.75 -8.71 -9.58
N ARG A 94 -17.56 -9.89 -10.20
CA ARG A 94 -18.42 -10.39 -11.29
C ARG A 94 -19.31 -11.56 -10.84
N GLY A 95 -19.37 -11.88 -9.53
CA GLY A 95 -20.03 -13.11 -9.04
C GLY A 95 -20.68 -13.09 -7.64
N VAL A 96 -20.74 -11.95 -6.93
CA VAL A 96 -21.49 -11.91 -5.65
C VAL A 96 -22.98 -11.83 -5.94
N GLN A 97 -23.72 -12.85 -5.50
CA GLN A 97 -25.17 -12.95 -5.68
C GLN A 97 -25.95 -12.06 -4.69
N ASP A 98 -25.37 -11.76 -3.52
CA ASP A 98 -25.96 -10.90 -2.49
C ASP A 98 -24.88 -10.07 -1.77
N THR A 99 -24.70 -8.82 -2.23
CA THR A 99 -23.74 -7.87 -1.66
C THR A 99 -24.11 -7.44 -0.23
N GLU A 100 -25.39 -7.40 0.12
CA GLU A 100 -25.84 -6.99 1.45
C GLU A 100 -25.49 -8.05 2.49
N ALA A 101 -25.80 -9.31 2.21
CA ALA A 101 -25.45 -10.43 3.08
C ALA A 101 -23.93 -10.53 3.30
N ALA A 102 -23.14 -10.37 2.23
CA ALA A 102 -21.68 -10.37 2.31
C ALA A 102 -21.16 -9.26 3.25
N MET A 103 -21.68 -8.05 3.13
CA MET A 103 -21.26 -6.91 3.96
C MET A 103 -21.67 -7.05 5.43
N GLN A 104 -22.82 -7.66 5.72
CA GLN A 104 -23.23 -7.96 7.09
C GLN A 104 -22.34 -9.02 7.74
N LEU A 105 -22.00 -10.08 7.00
CA LEU A 105 -21.07 -11.11 7.49
C LEU A 105 -19.67 -10.53 7.72
N LEU A 106 -19.23 -9.66 6.83
CA LEU A 106 -17.93 -8.99 6.91
C LEU A 106 -17.80 -8.14 8.18
N GLY A 107 -18.87 -7.45 8.60
CA GLY A 107 -18.89 -6.70 9.86
C GLY A 107 -18.66 -7.56 11.12
N ARG A 108 -18.78 -8.89 11.02
CA ARG A 108 -18.53 -9.84 12.13
C ARG A 108 -17.07 -10.29 12.22
N LEU A 109 -16.27 -10.04 11.20
CA LEU A 109 -14.85 -10.43 11.11
C LEU A 109 -13.93 -9.42 11.80
N THR A 110 -14.12 -9.18 13.11
CA THR A 110 -13.42 -8.11 13.85
C THR A 110 -11.88 -8.26 13.94
N THR A 111 -11.34 -9.42 13.56
CA THR A 111 -9.90 -9.68 13.49
C THR A 111 -9.28 -9.38 12.13
N LEU A 112 -10.09 -8.96 11.16
CA LEU A 112 -9.63 -8.71 9.80
C LEU A 112 -8.56 -7.61 9.79
N GLU A 113 -7.46 -7.88 9.10
CA GLU A 113 -6.32 -6.96 8.96
C GLU A 113 -6.27 -6.33 7.56
N GLU A 114 -6.72 -7.06 6.54
CA GLU A 114 -6.72 -6.60 5.16
C GLU A 114 -8.09 -6.82 4.50
N LEU A 115 -8.60 -5.78 3.86
CA LEU A 115 -9.87 -5.81 3.16
C LEU A 115 -9.79 -5.13 1.79
N GLU A 116 -10.17 -5.85 0.75
CA GLU A 116 -10.36 -5.29 -0.59
C GLU A 116 -11.83 -5.36 -0.99
N LEU A 117 -12.43 -4.22 -1.34
CA LEU A 117 -13.82 -4.08 -1.76
C LEU A 117 -13.85 -3.63 -3.22
N HIS A 118 -13.83 -4.56 -4.15
CA HIS A 118 -13.97 -4.32 -5.59
C HIS A 118 -15.36 -4.74 -6.06
N SER A 119 -16.35 -3.92 -5.72
CA SER A 119 -17.74 -4.19 -6.09
C SER A 119 -18.45 -2.91 -6.53
N PRO A 120 -19.11 -2.88 -7.70
CA PRO A 120 -19.85 -1.72 -8.14
C PRO A 120 -21.14 -1.49 -7.34
N GLU A 121 -21.55 -2.46 -6.51
CA GLU A 121 -22.81 -2.45 -5.78
C GLU A 121 -22.70 -1.92 -4.35
N VAL A 122 -21.51 -1.95 -3.75
CA VAL A 122 -21.31 -1.52 -2.35
C VAL A 122 -21.63 -0.04 -2.20
N THR A 123 -22.50 0.29 -1.27
CA THR A 123 -23.00 1.65 -0.98
C THR A 123 -22.51 2.18 0.36
N ASP A 124 -22.75 3.47 0.63
CA ASP A 124 -22.45 4.11 1.92
C ASP A 124 -23.10 3.42 3.12
N SER A 125 -24.34 2.91 2.97
CA SER A 125 -25.03 2.23 4.07
C SER A 125 -24.33 0.93 4.44
N GLN A 126 -23.87 0.18 3.44
CA GLN A 126 -23.14 -1.07 3.63
C GLN A 126 -21.75 -0.84 4.22
N LEU A 127 -21.07 0.24 3.82
CA LEU A 127 -19.74 0.56 4.35
C LEU A 127 -19.75 0.82 5.87
N ARG A 128 -20.89 1.19 6.46
CA ARG A 128 -21.02 1.36 7.92
C ARG A 128 -20.72 0.08 8.70
N GLN A 129 -20.83 -1.09 8.09
CA GLN A 129 -20.47 -2.36 8.73
C GLN A 129 -18.97 -2.45 9.07
N LEU A 130 -18.11 -1.64 8.43
CA LEU A 130 -16.68 -1.62 8.70
C LEU A 130 -16.31 -0.97 10.05
N ARG A 131 -17.23 -0.26 10.72
CA ARG A 131 -16.94 0.50 11.96
C ARG A 131 -16.29 -0.34 13.06
N GLY A 132 -16.59 -1.63 13.12
CA GLY A 132 -16.07 -2.57 14.12
C GLY A 132 -14.71 -3.19 13.78
N LEU A 133 -14.22 -3.03 12.55
CA LEU A 133 -13.02 -3.72 12.04
C LEU A 133 -11.73 -2.99 12.41
N THR A 134 -11.58 -2.68 13.69
CA THR A 134 -10.52 -1.82 14.25
C THR A 134 -9.09 -2.34 14.10
N ARG A 135 -8.92 -3.60 13.66
CA ARG A 135 -7.63 -4.22 13.35
C ARG A 135 -7.19 -4.06 11.89
N LEU A 136 -8.01 -3.44 11.04
CA LEU A 136 -7.64 -3.19 9.66
C LEU A 136 -6.37 -2.34 9.57
N THR A 137 -5.39 -2.88 8.86
CA THR A 137 -4.13 -2.24 8.47
C THR A 137 -4.14 -1.89 6.98
N ARG A 138 -4.86 -2.65 6.15
CA ARG A 138 -5.06 -2.39 4.72
C ARG A 138 -6.53 -2.37 4.36
N LEU A 139 -6.97 -1.31 3.67
CA LEU A 139 -8.31 -1.20 3.14
C LEU A 139 -8.29 -0.62 1.73
N GLU A 140 -8.87 -1.35 0.78
CA GLU A 140 -9.10 -0.86 -0.58
C GLU A 140 -10.59 -0.79 -0.86
N ILE A 141 -11.08 0.37 -1.27
CA ILE A 141 -12.47 0.58 -1.63
C ILE A 141 -12.53 1.03 -3.09
N ASN A 142 -12.96 0.12 -3.96
CA ASN A 142 -13.27 0.40 -5.35
C ASN A 142 -14.74 0.11 -5.61
N SER A 143 -15.58 1.07 -5.21
CA SER A 143 -16.99 1.12 -5.54
C SER A 143 -17.38 2.53 -5.97
N PRO A 144 -18.03 2.72 -7.13
CA PRO A 144 -18.50 4.02 -7.58
C PRO A 144 -19.70 4.55 -6.78
N ARG A 145 -20.34 3.70 -5.94
CA ARG A 145 -21.50 4.07 -5.13
C ARG A 145 -21.15 4.46 -3.69
N VAL A 146 -19.89 4.33 -3.30
CA VAL A 146 -19.40 4.86 -2.03
C VAL A 146 -19.02 6.32 -2.22
N THR A 147 -19.61 7.22 -1.44
CA THR A 147 -19.34 8.65 -1.44
C THR A 147 -18.64 9.06 -0.14
N ASP A 148 -18.34 10.35 0.01
CA ASP A 148 -17.75 10.92 1.22
C ASP A 148 -18.54 10.56 2.49
N ALA A 149 -19.87 10.43 2.40
CA ALA A 149 -20.72 10.06 3.53
C ALA A 149 -20.45 8.63 4.05
N GLY A 150 -20.14 7.69 3.15
CA GLY A 150 -19.75 6.33 3.52
C GLY A 150 -18.44 6.30 4.30
N LEU A 151 -17.49 7.16 3.94
CA LEU A 151 -16.15 7.21 4.55
C LEU A 151 -16.15 7.60 6.03
N GLU A 152 -17.27 8.08 6.58
CA GLU A 152 -17.41 8.38 8.00
C GLU A 152 -17.03 7.20 8.91
N CYS A 153 -17.31 5.96 8.46
CA CYS A 153 -16.97 4.76 9.23
C CYS A 153 -15.47 4.57 9.45
N LEU A 154 -14.62 5.19 8.63
CA LEU A 154 -13.17 5.02 8.68
C LEU A 154 -12.52 5.75 9.87
N ARG A 155 -13.20 6.71 10.49
CA ARG A 155 -12.65 7.53 11.61
C ARG A 155 -12.07 6.70 12.76
N GLY A 156 -12.64 5.52 13.02
CA GLY A 156 -12.21 4.63 14.10
C GLY A 156 -11.09 3.64 13.72
N LEU A 157 -10.76 3.51 12.43
CA LEU A 157 -9.84 2.50 11.90
C LEU A 157 -8.38 2.97 12.00
N THR A 158 -7.98 3.37 13.20
CA THR A 158 -6.71 4.07 13.48
C THR A 158 -5.43 3.25 13.23
N GLN A 159 -5.56 1.94 13.02
CA GLN A 159 -4.45 1.05 12.66
C GLN A 159 -4.17 1.01 11.15
N LEU A 160 -4.96 1.69 10.33
CA LEU A 160 -4.77 1.72 8.88
C LEU A 160 -3.40 2.29 8.51
N GLN A 161 -2.64 1.50 7.76
CA GLN A 161 -1.34 1.80 7.16
C GLN A 161 -1.46 1.99 5.64
N SER A 162 -2.39 1.28 4.99
CA SER A 162 -2.64 1.37 3.56
C SER A 162 -4.12 1.59 3.28
N LEU A 163 -4.44 2.65 2.52
CA LEU A 163 -5.80 3.02 2.18
C LEU A 163 -5.91 3.41 0.70
N ALA A 164 -6.82 2.76 -0.03
CA ALA A 164 -7.27 3.20 -1.35
C ALA A 164 -8.74 3.61 -1.28
N LEU A 165 -9.03 4.87 -1.65
CA LEU A 165 -10.38 5.42 -1.64
C LEU A 165 -11.01 5.38 -3.03
N PRO A 166 -12.35 5.33 -3.12
CA PRO A 166 -13.02 5.26 -4.41
C PRO A 166 -12.90 6.57 -5.17
N LYS A 167 -12.96 6.52 -6.50
CA LYS A 167 -12.93 7.69 -7.40
C LYS A 167 -14.04 8.73 -7.15
N SER A 168 -15.10 8.36 -6.46
CA SER A 168 -16.21 9.24 -6.05
C SER A 168 -15.87 10.11 -4.84
N THR A 169 -14.70 9.91 -4.22
CA THR A 169 -14.23 10.70 -3.08
C THR A 169 -13.93 12.14 -3.50
N THR A 170 -14.32 13.10 -2.67
CA THR A 170 -13.96 14.51 -2.81
C THR A 170 -13.12 14.99 -1.62
N ASP A 171 -12.69 16.25 -1.66
CA ASP A 171 -12.02 16.91 -0.54
C ASP A 171 -12.76 16.79 0.80
N ALA A 172 -14.10 16.70 0.79
CA ALA A 172 -14.89 16.53 2.01
C ALA A 172 -14.71 15.13 2.62
N GLY A 173 -14.54 14.09 1.80
CA GLY A 173 -14.27 12.72 2.24
C GLY A 173 -12.97 12.61 3.04
N LEU A 174 -11.96 13.41 2.70
CA LEU A 174 -10.66 13.40 3.38
C LEU A 174 -10.74 13.87 4.85
N GLU A 175 -11.79 14.60 5.23
CA GLU A 175 -12.06 14.97 6.62
C GLU A 175 -12.21 13.73 7.53
N HIS A 176 -12.72 12.62 6.99
CA HIS A 176 -12.95 11.40 7.76
C HIS A 176 -11.67 10.58 8.01
N ILE A 177 -10.58 10.85 7.28
CA ILE A 177 -9.32 10.10 7.40
C ILE A 177 -8.18 10.92 8.01
N ARG A 178 -8.39 12.20 8.34
CA ARG A 178 -7.37 13.09 8.92
C ARG A 178 -6.71 12.56 10.20
N GLY A 179 -7.41 11.68 10.93
CA GLY A 179 -6.95 11.06 12.18
C GLY A 179 -6.19 9.75 12.01
N LEU A 180 -6.07 9.22 10.79
CA LEU A 180 -5.42 7.94 10.48
C LEU A 180 -3.90 8.08 10.41
N THR A 181 -3.30 8.54 11.50
CA THR A 181 -1.88 8.94 11.59
C THR A 181 -0.87 7.81 11.35
N GLN A 182 -1.32 6.56 11.27
CA GLN A 182 -0.50 5.40 10.91
C GLN A 182 -0.38 5.18 9.40
N LEU A 183 -1.10 5.95 8.56
CA LEU A 183 -1.08 5.79 7.11
C LEU A 183 0.33 6.03 6.54
N GLU A 184 0.81 5.02 5.82
CA GLU A 184 2.02 5.03 5.00
C GLU A 184 1.70 5.06 3.50
N TYR A 185 0.56 4.50 3.09
CA TYR A 185 0.13 4.41 1.68
C TYR A 185 -1.28 4.96 1.53
N LEU A 186 -1.44 5.97 0.66
CA LEU A 186 -2.73 6.56 0.35
C LEU A 186 -2.91 6.69 -1.16
N ARG A 187 -3.93 6.02 -1.70
CA ARG A 187 -4.31 6.09 -3.13
C ARG A 187 -5.66 6.78 -3.28
N LEU A 188 -5.68 7.85 -4.07
CA LEU A 188 -6.82 8.74 -4.33
C LEU A 188 -7.05 8.86 -5.85
N GLU A 189 -6.83 7.77 -6.57
CA GLU A 189 -6.83 7.75 -8.03
C GLU A 189 -8.20 8.11 -8.61
N ASP A 190 -8.21 8.98 -9.63
CA ASP A 190 -9.39 9.52 -10.32
C ASP A 190 -10.42 10.23 -9.41
N ALA A 191 -10.05 10.50 -8.15
CA ALA A 191 -10.89 11.18 -7.18
C ALA A 191 -10.93 12.70 -7.41
N GLN A 192 -11.95 13.37 -6.87
CA GLN A 192 -12.12 14.83 -6.97
C GLN A 192 -11.35 15.55 -5.87
N ILE A 193 -10.04 15.27 -5.79
CA ILE A 193 -9.14 15.82 -4.77
C ILE A 193 -8.39 17.03 -5.30
N THR A 194 -8.42 18.12 -4.53
CA THR A 194 -7.68 19.36 -4.79
C THR A 194 -6.70 19.67 -3.66
N GLY A 195 -6.01 20.81 -3.74
CA GLY A 195 -5.12 21.28 -2.67
C GLY A 195 -5.82 21.40 -1.31
N ALA A 196 -7.10 21.79 -1.29
CA ALA A 196 -7.86 21.91 -0.04
C ALA A 196 -8.05 20.54 0.64
N GLY A 197 -8.22 19.47 -0.14
CA GLY A 197 -8.24 18.10 0.37
C GLY A 197 -6.93 17.71 1.05
N LEU A 198 -5.80 17.97 0.38
CA LEU A 198 -4.47 17.66 0.92
C LEU A 198 -4.14 18.46 2.18
N GLU A 199 -4.59 19.71 2.28
CA GLU A 199 -4.40 20.53 3.49
C GLU A 199 -4.99 19.86 4.75
N ARG A 200 -6.13 19.18 4.62
CA ARG A 200 -6.78 18.46 5.74
C ARG A 200 -5.95 17.29 6.27
N LEU A 201 -5.06 16.75 5.44
CA LEU A 201 -4.25 15.57 5.74
C LEU A 201 -2.92 15.88 6.46
N ARG A 202 -2.73 17.10 6.97
CA ARG A 202 -1.51 17.53 7.68
C ARG A 202 -1.01 16.62 8.81
N GLY A 203 -1.90 15.82 9.40
CA GLY A 203 -1.55 14.86 10.45
C GLY A 203 -0.88 13.58 9.96
N LEU A 204 -0.95 13.27 8.66
CA LEU A 204 -0.46 12.02 8.07
C LEU A 204 1.06 12.05 7.81
N THR A 205 1.83 12.35 8.85
CA THR A 205 3.28 12.58 8.77
C THR A 205 4.10 11.32 8.46
N ARG A 206 3.49 10.13 8.54
CA ARG A 206 4.09 8.84 8.18
C ARG A 206 3.91 8.45 6.71
N LEU A 207 3.22 9.28 5.91
CA LEU A 207 2.92 8.95 4.53
C LEU A 207 4.20 8.83 3.69
N ARG A 208 4.36 7.66 3.05
CA ARG A 208 5.49 7.28 2.19
C ARG A 208 5.07 7.21 0.72
N VAL A 209 3.83 6.80 0.45
CA VAL A 209 3.29 6.69 -0.90
C VAL A 209 1.99 7.47 -1.01
N LEU A 210 1.93 8.40 -1.97
CA LEU A 210 0.76 9.19 -2.28
C LEU A 210 0.42 9.10 -3.77
N GLY A 211 -0.71 8.46 -4.09
CA GLY A 211 -1.26 8.39 -5.44
C GLY A 211 -2.35 9.42 -5.65
N LEU A 212 -2.11 10.41 -6.52
CA LEU A 212 -3.03 11.50 -6.91
C LEU A 212 -3.33 11.50 -8.40
N HIS A 213 -3.10 10.37 -9.02
CA HIS A 213 -3.41 10.03 -10.38
C HIS A 213 -4.79 10.49 -10.84
N GLY A 214 -4.89 11.20 -11.98
CA GLY A 214 -6.17 11.62 -12.55
C GLY A 214 -6.99 12.61 -11.72
N THR A 215 -6.45 13.10 -10.61
CA THR A 215 -7.13 14.11 -9.76
C THR A 215 -7.02 15.52 -10.37
N PRO A 216 -7.92 16.45 -10.02
CA PRO A 216 -7.84 17.85 -10.44
C PRO A 216 -6.78 18.67 -9.68
N ILE A 217 -5.76 18.05 -9.09
CA ILE A 217 -4.68 18.74 -8.38
C ILE A 217 -3.89 19.69 -9.30
N THR A 218 -3.52 20.85 -8.76
CA THR A 218 -2.75 21.90 -9.45
C THR A 218 -1.41 22.14 -8.73
N ASP A 219 -0.51 22.90 -9.36
CA ASP A 219 0.78 23.26 -8.77
C ASP A 219 0.65 23.91 -7.39
N ALA A 220 -0.35 24.77 -7.21
CA ALA A 220 -0.64 25.37 -5.90
C ALA A 220 -1.04 24.31 -4.86
N GLY A 221 -1.78 23.28 -5.26
CA GLY A 221 -2.14 22.17 -4.38
C GLY A 221 -0.95 21.32 -3.94
N LEU A 222 0.10 21.21 -4.76
CA LEU A 222 1.33 20.50 -4.37
C LEU A 222 2.06 21.16 -3.20
N ALA A 223 1.81 22.43 -2.90
CA ALA A 223 2.36 23.08 -1.71
C ALA A 223 2.03 22.33 -0.41
N HIS A 224 0.87 21.68 -0.34
CA HIS A 224 0.46 20.89 0.82
C HIS A 224 1.14 19.53 0.90
N VAL A 225 1.70 19.00 -0.19
CA VAL A 225 2.42 17.70 -0.18
C VAL A 225 3.72 17.79 0.62
N ARG A 226 4.31 18.99 0.75
CA ARG A 226 5.55 19.22 1.52
C ARG A 226 5.45 18.80 3.00
N GLN A 227 4.23 18.73 3.55
CA GLN A 227 4.00 18.27 4.92
C GLN A 227 4.32 16.78 5.12
N PHE A 228 4.30 15.98 4.06
CA PHE A 228 4.60 14.55 4.09
C PHE A 228 6.11 14.32 4.01
N SER A 229 6.83 14.71 5.05
CA SER A 229 8.32 14.65 5.08
C SER A 229 8.92 13.26 4.85
N GLN A 230 8.13 12.20 5.01
CA GLN A 230 8.53 10.81 4.80
C GLN A 230 8.20 10.30 3.38
N LEU A 231 7.69 11.16 2.49
CA LEU A 231 7.24 10.74 1.17
C LEU A 231 8.40 10.23 0.30
N GLU A 232 8.24 9.00 -0.18
CA GLU A 232 9.18 8.27 -1.04
C GLU A 232 8.64 8.20 -2.47
N CYS A 233 7.33 7.99 -2.63
CA CYS A 233 6.66 7.86 -3.92
C CYS A 233 5.51 8.85 -4.08
N LEU A 234 5.54 9.60 -5.18
CA LEU A 234 4.48 10.54 -5.58
C LEU A 234 3.95 10.21 -6.98
N GLY A 235 2.69 9.81 -7.03
CA GLY A 235 1.98 9.50 -8.26
C GLY A 235 1.11 10.66 -8.74
N LEU A 236 1.39 11.22 -9.92
CA LEU A 236 0.73 12.40 -10.48
C LEU A 236 0.33 12.25 -11.95
N TRP A 237 0.33 11.02 -12.50
CA TRP A 237 -0.02 10.83 -13.91
C TRP A 237 -1.39 11.44 -14.27
N ARG A 238 -1.55 11.89 -15.52
CA ARG A 238 -2.82 12.43 -16.05
C ARG A 238 -3.42 13.58 -15.21
N THR A 239 -2.59 14.35 -14.52
CA THR A 239 -3.00 15.57 -13.78
C THR A 239 -2.64 16.83 -14.57
N LYS A 240 -3.07 18.00 -14.08
CA LYS A 240 -2.73 19.31 -14.67
C LYS A 240 -1.43 19.91 -14.11
N ILE A 241 -0.62 19.12 -13.42
CA ILE A 241 0.65 19.57 -12.85
C ILE A 241 1.62 20.00 -13.94
N THR A 242 2.31 21.10 -13.69
CA THR A 242 3.44 21.58 -14.48
C THR A 242 4.74 21.42 -13.69
N GLY A 243 5.86 21.77 -14.32
CA GLY A 243 7.15 21.84 -13.65
C GLY A 243 7.19 22.74 -12.41
N ALA A 244 6.40 23.82 -12.39
CA ALA A 244 6.41 24.80 -11.31
C ALA A 244 5.96 24.21 -9.97
N GLY A 245 5.06 23.22 -9.99
CA GLY A 245 4.59 22.55 -8.77
C GLY A 245 5.71 21.88 -7.96
N PHE A 246 6.76 21.39 -8.62
CA PHE A 246 7.91 20.76 -7.96
C PHE A 246 8.78 21.75 -7.18
N ALA A 247 8.71 23.05 -7.46
CA ALA A 247 9.37 24.07 -6.64
C ALA A 247 8.88 24.03 -5.19
N HIS A 248 7.61 23.69 -4.97
CA HIS A 248 7.02 23.60 -3.63
C HIS A 248 7.45 22.35 -2.86
N LEU A 249 7.91 21.31 -3.57
CA LEU A 249 8.29 20.03 -2.97
C LEU A 249 9.75 20.01 -2.49
N ARG A 250 10.47 21.12 -2.61
CA ARG A 250 11.84 21.27 -2.10
C ARG A 250 11.91 20.89 -0.61
N GLY A 251 12.80 19.94 -0.30
CA GLY A 251 12.98 19.42 1.06
C GLY A 251 12.31 18.07 1.32
N LEU A 252 11.56 17.50 0.36
CA LEU A 252 11.19 16.08 0.40
C LEU A 252 12.40 15.21 0.02
N THR A 253 13.37 15.13 0.94
CA THR A 253 14.67 14.48 0.69
C THR A 253 14.60 12.97 0.55
N LYS A 254 13.45 12.35 0.87
CA LYS A 254 13.22 10.91 0.73
C LYS A 254 12.55 10.51 -0.58
N LEU A 255 12.12 11.49 -1.40
CA LEU A 255 11.42 11.22 -2.64
C LEU A 255 12.37 10.51 -3.61
N ASN A 256 12.08 9.23 -3.89
CA ASN A 256 12.85 8.38 -4.79
C ASN A 256 12.05 7.96 -6.03
N ARG A 257 10.73 8.14 -6.03
CA ARG A 257 9.84 7.78 -7.14
C ARG A 257 8.87 8.92 -7.47
N ALA A 258 8.91 9.37 -8.73
CA ALA A 258 7.99 10.37 -9.27
C ALA A 258 7.34 9.88 -10.56
N GLU A 259 6.01 9.80 -10.58
CA GLU A 259 5.24 9.34 -11.75
C GLU A 259 4.46 10.49 -12.37
N LEU A 260 4.94 11.01 -13.49
CA LEU A 260 4.49 12.24 -14.14
C LEU A 260 4.01 12.02 -15.57
N ARG A 261 3.62 10.79 -15.90
CA ARG A 261 3.10 10.43 -17.22
C ARG A 261 1.89 11.29 -17.59
N ASP A 262 1.81 11.74 -18.84
CA ASP A 262 0.68 12.53 -19.37
C ASP A 262 0.37 13.80 -18.54
N THR A 263 1.40 14.44 -18.00
CA THR A 263 1.31 15.75 -17.31
C THR A 263 1.78 16.89 -18.21
N GLN A 264 1.71 18.13 -17.70
CA GLN A 264 2.13 19.33 -18.44
C GLN A 264 3.56 19.77 -18.10
N VAL A 265 4.41 18.84 -17.64
CA VAL A 265 5.82 19.10 -17.34
C VAL A 265 6.57 19.43 -18.64
N THR A 266 7.41 20.46 -18.57
CA THR A 266 8.29 20.97 -19.64
C THR A 266 9.75 20.97 -19.14
N ASP A 267 10.70 21.33 -20.01
CA ASP A 267 12.13 21.41 -19.67
C ASP A 267 12.42 22.26 -18.43
N ALA A 268 11.72 23.40 -18.27
CA ALA A 268 11.85 24.24 -17.08
C ALA A 268 11.44 23.50 -15.79
N GLY A 269 10.53 22.54 -15.88
CA GLY A 269 10.18 21.67 -14.76
C GLY A 269 11.28 20.69 -14.36
N LEU A 270 12.09 20.25 -15.31
CA LEU A 270 13.20 19.35 -15.02
C LEU A 270 14.30 20.05 -14.21
N GLU A 271 14.44 21.37 -14.29
CA GLU A 271 15.34 22.13 -13.41
C GLU A 271 15.00 21.91 -11.92
N HIS A 272 13.71 21.90 -11.57
CA HIS A 272 13.28 21.64 -10.21
C HIS A 272 13.37 20.16 -9.85
N LEU A 273 13.02 19.25 -10.77
CA LEU A 273 13.14 17.81 -10.55
C LEU A 273 14.60 17.36 -10.37
N GLY A 274 15.55 18.02 -11.05
CA GLY A 274 16.99 17.79 -10.89
C GLY A 274 17.51 18.06 -9.47
N THR A 275 16.73 18.71 -8.61
CA THR A 275 17.10 18.92 -7.19
C THR A 275 16.82 17.72 -6.29
N PHE A 276 16.03 16.74 -6.74
CA PHE A 276 15.69 15.53 -5.99
C PHE A 276 16.71 14.42 -6.28
N THR A 277 17.94 14.60 -5.79
CA THR A 277 19.07 13.72 -6.14
C THR A 277 18.94 12.26 -5.66
N GLN A 278 17.94 11.95 -4.83
CA GLN A 278 17.60 10.60 -4.39
C GLN A 278 16.61 9.90 -5.32
N LEU A 279 16.18 10.53 -6.42
CA LEU A 279 15.31 9.88 -7.41
C LEU A 279 15.99 8.66 -8.04
N GLU A 280 15.29 7.54 -7.94
CA GLU A 280 15.59 6.25 -8.56
C GLU A 280 14.66 6.01 -9.77
N HIS A 281 13.37 6.35 -9.62
CA HIS A 281 12.35 6.10 -10.64
C HIS A 281 11.65 7.39 -11.09
N LEU A 282 11.78 7.74 -12.38
CA LEU A 282 11.19 8.94 -12.97
C LEU A 282 10.44 8.61 -14.27
N GLN A 283 9.12 8.77 -14.26
CA GLN A 283 8.27 8.55 -15.43
C GLN A 283 7.78 9.86 -16.02
N LEU A 284 8.27 10.24 -17.20
CA LEU A 284 7.94 11.48 -17.93
C LEU A 284 7.25 11.21 -19.27
N ASN A 285 6.75 9.99 -19.51
CA ASN A 285 6.14 9.66 -20.79
C ASN A 285 4.94 10.58 -21.11
N GLY A 286 4.76 11.00 -22.35
CA GLY A 286 3.64 11.85 -22.76
C GLY A 286 3.70 13.29 -22.23
N THR A 287 4.87 13.74 -21.78
CA THR A 287 5.10 15.13 -21.35
C THR A 287 5.72 15.98 -22.47
N ARG A 288 5.92 17.27 -22.22
CA ARG A 288 6.47 18.23 -23.21
C ARG A 288 7.97 18.44 -23.04
N ILE A 289 8.70 17.36 -22.74
CA ILE A 289 10.16 17.38 -22.60
C ILE A 289 10.82 17.32 -23.98
N THR A 290 11.88 18.12 -24.13
CA THR A 290 12.77 18.14 -25.29
C THR A 290 14.21 17.80 -24.86
N ASP A 291 15.14 17.80 -25.81
CA ASP A 291 16.56 17.59 -25.56
C ASP A 291 17.13 18.54 -24.49
N ALA A 292 16.67 19.79 -24.47
CA ALA A 292 17.14 20.81 -23.54
C ALA A 292 16.84 20.45 -22.08
N GLY A 293 15.72 19.79 -21.82
CA GLY A 293 15.32 19.38 -20.47
C GLY A 293 16.22 18.30 -19.88
N LEU A 294 16.74 17.39 -20.71
CA LEU A 294 17.55 16.26 -20.24
C LEU A 294 18.88 16.69 -19.60
N LEU A 295 19.38 17.89 -19.93
CA LEU A 295 20.54 18.49 -19.26
C LEU A 295 20.34 18.53 -17.73
N HIS A 296 19.13 18.78 -17.25
CA HIS A 296 18.84 18.91 -15.82
C HIS A 296 18.76 17.57 -15.08
N LEU A 297 18.68 16.43 -15.78
CA LEU A 297 18.63 15.11 -15.16
C LEU A 297 20.01 14.56 -14.78
N GLN A 298 21.09 15.23 -15.20
CA GLN A 298 22.47 14.80 -14.93
C GLN A 298 22.81 14.77 -13.44
N THR A 299 22.06 15.45 -12.59
CA THR A 299 22.23 15.41 -11.14
C THR A 299 21.63 14.15 -10.49
N LEU A 300 20.76 13.42 -11.19
CA LEU A 300 20.03 12.26 -10.69
C LEU A 300 20.86 10.98 -10.85
N GLN A 301 21.97 10.90 -10.11
CA GLN A 301 22.96 9.83 -10.24
C GLN A 301 22.48 8.45 -9.74
N HIS A 302 21.36 8.42 -9.01
CA HIS A 302 20.73 7.19 -8.52
C HIS A 302 19.60 6.68 -9.43
N LEU A 303 19.32 7.36 -10.55
CA LEU A 303 18.20 7.00 -11.40
C LEU A 303 18.43 5.63 -12.06
N ASP A 304 17.54 4.68 -11.77
CA ASP A 304 17.54 3.33 -12.33
C ASP A 304 16.48 3.15 -13.44
N CYS A 305 15.41 3.97 -13.42
CA CYS A 305 14.29 3.84 -14.33
C CYS A 305 13.86 5.21 -14.84
N LEU A 306 13.93 5.39 -16.16
CA LEU A 306 13.60 6.62 -16.84
C LEU A 306 12.63 6.36 -18.00
N GLY A 307 11.43 6.92 -17.90
CA GLY A 307 10.44 6.88 -18.98
C GLY A 307 10.39 8.20 -19.74
N LEU A 308 10.75 8.21 -21.02
CA LEU A 308 10.73 9.37 -21.92
C LEU A 308 9.86 9.13 -23.16
N GLY A 309 9.05 8.08 -23.18
CA GLY A 309 8.24 7.76 -24.35
C GLY A 309 7.22 8.85 -24.67
N ASN A 310 6.85 9.03 -25.93
CA ASN A 310 5.93 10.07 -26.40
C ASN A 310 6.38 11.49 -25.97
N THR A 311 7.68 11.78 -26.08
CA THR A 311 8.26 13.11 -25.86
C THR A 311 8.97 13.62 -27.12
N ALA A 312 9.41 14.87 -27.12
CA ALA A 312 10.14 15.47 -28.25
C ALA A 312 11.66 15.24 -28.19
N VAL A 313 12.12 14.22 -27.44
CA VAL A 313 13.53 13.85 -27.33
C VAL A 313 14.04 13.26 -28.66
N THR A 314 15.24 13.66 -29.03
CA THR A 314 16.01 13.23 -30.21
C THR A 314 17.37 12.64 -29.79
N ASP A 315 18.20 12.29 -30.78
CA ASP A 315 19.57 11.83 -30.55
C ASP A 315 20.42 12.84 -29.75
N VAL A 316 20.15 14.14 -29.88
CA VAL A 316 20.88 15.20 -29.17
C VAL A 316 20.64 15.10 -27.67
N GLY A 317 19.39 14.85 -27.25
CA GLY A 317 19.02 14.72 -25.85
C GLY A 317 19.70 13.52 -25.17
N LEU A 318 19.87 12.41 -25.89
CA LEU A 318 20.52 11.21 -25.34
C LEU A 318 21.98 11.43 -24.96
N ALA A 319 22.67 12.42 -25.55
CA ALA A 319 24.02 12.77 -25.16
C ALA A 319 24.11 13.18 -23.67
N HIS A 320 23.05 13.77 -23.12
CA HIS A 320 22.99 14.17 -21.71
C HIS A 320 22.88 12.97 -20.75
N LEU A 321 22.39 11.82 -21.22
CA LEU A 321 22.20 10.62 -20.40
C LEU A 321 23.46 9.76 -20.27
N ARG A 322 24.53 10.06 -21.02
CA ARG A 322 25.76 9.24 -21.07
C ARG A 322 26.40 8.96 -19.70
N ALA A 323 26.24 9.89 -18.75
CA ALA A 323 26.80 9.77 -17.40
C ALA A 323 25.87 9.05 -16.40
N MET A 324 24.62 8.74 -16.77
CA MET A 324 23.62 8.14 -15.88
C MET A 324 23.79 6.61 -15.80
N THR A 325 24.96 6.18 -15.34
CA THR A 325 25.42 4.77 -15.40
C THR A 325 24.60 3.78 -14.56
N GLN A 326 23.72 4.27 -13.68
CA GLN A 326 22.83 3.44 -12.87
C GLN A 326 21.52 3.07 -13.58
N VAL A 327 21.21 3.68 -14.73
CA VAL A 327 19.97 3.41 -15.47
C VAL A 327 19.92 1.95 -15.92
N GLN A 328 18.88 1.25 -15.47
CA GLN A 328 18.57 -0.14 -15.77
C GLN A 328 17.40 -0.28 -16.75
N SER A 329 16.43 0.65 -16.69
CA SER A 329 15.26 0.67 -17.57
C SER A 329 15.10 2.04 -18.22
N LEU A 330 15.06 2.06 -19.54
CA LEU A 330 14.89 3.27 -20.34
C LEU A 330 13.79 3.05 -21.38
N SER A 331 12.74 3.86 -21.35
CA SER A 331 11.71 3.86 -22.39
C SER A 331 11.86 5.10 -23.27
N LEU A 332 12.04 4.89 -24.58
CA LEU A 332 12.11 5.92 -25.62
C LEU A 332 11.01 5.71 -26.68
N ASN A 333 9.94 5.00 -26.33
CA ASN A 333 8.87 4.71 -27.28
C ASN A 333 8.31 6.00 -27.90
N ASP A 334 8.00 6.01 -29.18
CA ASP A 334 7.38 7.13 -29.89
C ASP A 334 8.18 8.45 -29.73
N THR A 335 9.51 8.36 -29.68
CA THR A 335 10.44 9.49 -29.74
C THR A 335 11.10 9.59 -31.11
N GLN A 336 11.84 10.67 -31.35
CA GLN A 336 12.54 10.92 -32.62
C GLN A 336 13.99 10.39 -32.61
N VAL A 337 14.27 9.39 -31.78
CA VAL A 337 15.59 8.76 -31.67
C VAL A 337 15.85 7.85 -32.88
N THR A 338 17.09 7.89 -33.37
CA THR A 338 17.61 7.08 -34.47
C THR A 338 18.79 6.21 -33.99
N ASP A 339 19.40 5.45 -34.91
CA ASP A 339 20.62 4.67 -34.62
C ASP A 339 21.75 5.54 -34.06
N ALA A 340 21.85 6.81 -34.48
CA ALA A 340 22.90 7.71 -34.00
C ALA A 340 22.75 8.02 -32.50
N GLY A 341 21.52 8.09 -31.97
CA GLY A 341 21.26 8.30 -30.55
C GLY A 341 21.70 7.13 -29.68
N LEU A 342 21.62 5.89 -30.19
CA LEU A 342 22.03 4.70 -29.44
C LEU A 342 23.53 4.67 -29.13
N GLU A 343 24.36 5.39 -29.88
CA GLU A 343 25.79 5.53 -29.60
C GLU A 343 26.04 6.10 -28.19
N TYR A 344 25.18 7.01 -27.73
CA TYR A 344 25.29 7.63 -26.40
C TYR A 344 24.91 6.68 -25.26
N LEU A 345 24.14 5.61 -25.54
CA LEU A 345 23.68 4.65 -24.54
C LEU A 345 24.68 3.52 -24.28
N ARG A 346 25.73 3.38 -25.10
CA ARG A 346 26.73 2.30 -24.96
C ARG A 346 27.45 2.28 -23.61
N GLY A 347 27.52 3.43 -22.93
CA GLY A 347 28.14 3.56 -21.59
C GLY A 347 27.23 3.11 -20.44
N LEU A 348 25.94 2.84 -20.70
CA LEU A 348 24.97 2.43 -19.69
C LEU A 348 25.09 0.93 -19.40
N ALA A 349 26.20 0.53 -18.79
CA ALA A 349 26.54 -0.87 -18.55
C ALA A 349 25.52 -1.64 -17.69
N GLN A 350 24.68 -0.94 -16.91
CA GLN A 350 23.61 -1.51 -16.10
C GLN A 350 22.27 -1.60 -16.84
N LEU A 351 22.17 -1.14 -18.09
CA LEU A 351 20.93 -1.13 -18.85
C LEU A 351 20.45 -2.56 -19.13
N GLN A 352 19.29 -2.92 -18.57
CA GLN A 352 18.65 -4.23 -18.70
C GLN A 352 17.46 -4.19 -19.64
N GLN A 353 16.74 -3.08 -19.71
CA GLN A 353 15.53 -2.93 -20.51
C GLN A 353 15.59 -1.62 -21.30
N LEU A 354 15.35 -1.73 -22.61
CA LEU A 354 15.28 -0.59 -23.51
C LEU A 354 14.05 -0.74 -24.43
N GLU A 355 13.12 0.20 -24.35
CA GLU A 355 11.94 0.23 -25.21
C GLU A 355 12.09 1.28 -26.31
N LEU A 356 11.93 0.87 -27.57
CA LEU A 356 12.19 1.67 -28.77
C LEU A 356 11.01 1.65 -29.77
N LYS A 357 9.83 1.23 -29.32
CA LYS A 357 8.65 1.13 -30.18
C LYS A 357 8.32 2.48 -30.79
N GLY A 358 8.05 2.55 -32.09
CA GLY A 358 7.70 3.81 -32.75
C GLY A 358 8.86 4.80 -32.92
N THR A 359 10.11 4.37 -32.72
CA THR A 359 11.31 5.16 -33.04
C THR A 359 11.82 4.88 -34.46
N ALA A 360 12.78 5.68 -34.93
CA ALA A 360 13.46 5.49 -36.22
C ALA A 360 14.73 4.63 -36.12
N VAL A 361 14.98 4.00 -34.98
CA VAL A 361 16.07 3.02 -34.81
C VAL A 361 15.87 1.85 -35.76
N THR A 362 16.93 1.33 -36.37
CA THR A 362 16.92 0.16 -37.26
C THR A 362 17.41 -1.10 -36.54
N ASP A 363 17.20 -2.27 -37.16
CA ASP A 363 17.74 -3.53 -36.63
C ASP A 363 19.29 -3.50 -36.60
N GLY A 364 19.90 -2.74 -37.51
CA GLY A 364 21.33 -2.51 -37.54
C GLY A 364 21.83 -1.77 -36.30
N GLY A 365 21.17 -0.67 -35.92
CA GLY A 365 21.50 0.08 -34.71
C GLY A 365 21.30 -0.75 -33.44
N VAL A 366 20.21 -1.52 -33.35
CA VAL A 366 19.97 -2.48 -32.26
C VAL A 366 21.09 -3.51 -32.16
N ALA A 367 21.46 -4.14 -33.27
CA ALA A 367 22.54 -5.13 -33.29
C ALA A 367 23.88 -4.51 -32.87
N GLN A 368 24.13 -3.25 -33.24
CA GLN A 368 25.35 -2.53 -32.85
C GLN A 368 25.36 -2.20 -31.35
N LEU A 369 24.22 -1.78 -30.79
CA LEU A 369 24.07 -1.55 -29.35
C LEU A 369 24.22 -2.85 -28.55
N GLN A 370 23.64 -3.96 -29.02
CA GLN A 370 23.75 -5.27 -28.36
C GLN A 370 25.18 -5.82 -28.35
N LYS A 371 26.03 -5.45 -29.31
CA LYS A 371 27.48 -5.77 -29.24
C LYS A 371 28.16 -5.09 -28.05
N ALA A 372 27.74 -3.88 -27.69
CA ALA A 372 28.25 -3.16 -26.52
C ALA A 372 27.57 -3.61 -25.22
N LEU A 373 26.26 -3.90 -25.28
CA LEU A 373 25.41 -4.26 -24.14
C LEU A 373 24.71 -5.61 -24.39
N PRO A 374 25.41 -6.76 -24.29
CA PRO A 374 24.87 -8.06 -24.73
C PRO A 374 23.72 -8.60 -23.87
N LYS A 375 23.48 -8.04 -22.68
CA LYS A 375 22.42 -8.46 -21.76
C LYS A 375 21.16 -7.61 -21.83
N VAL A 376 21.17 -6.51 -22.60
CA VAL A 376 20.02 -5.60 -22.68
C VAL A 376 18.87 -6.25 -23.45
N LYS A 377 17.69 -6.27 -22.84
CA LYS A 377 16.44 -6.67 -23.49
C LYS A 377 15.87 -5.46 -24.22
N ILE A 378 15.85 -5.51 -25.55
CA ILE A 378 15.30 -4.46 -26.41
C ILE A 378 13.91 -4.86 -26.89
N THR A 379 12.94 -3.96 -26.75
CA THR A 379 11.57 -4.14 -27.26
C THR A 379 11.29 -3.08 -28.31
N ARG A 380 10.70 -3.49 -29.44
CA ARG A 380 10.46 -2.69 -30.64
C ARG A 380 9.00 -2.63 -31.01
#